data_AF-A0A8J4D8F7-F1
#
_entry.id   AF-A0A8J4D8F7-F1
#
_cell.length_a   1.000
_cell.length_b   1.000
_cell.length_c   1.000
_cell.angle_alpha   90.00
_cell.angle_beta   90.00
_cell.angle_gamma   90.00
#
_symmetry.space_group_name_H-M   'P 1'
#
loop_
_entity.id
_entity.type
_entity.pdbx_description
1 polymer ?
#
loop_
_entity_poly.entity_id
_entity_poly.type
_entity_poly.pdbx_seq_one_letter_code
_entity_poly.pdbx_strand_id
1 'polypeptide(L)'
;MVKGLNIAVIVAAVAGIAPWAVYLGGLAKLTDVLTDFRWSQAMKQVSIMLEWYIVSSQLVNLIIIIIAGVANGLRRAHSLLNMFLAVASALLILQATIRVQEINAVDENVPIDDVIIKLIQRGGNPLPYLRAMAAGQIATATWNFFLAILISFAGTVQPKRADGQAQPAIMA
;
A
#
# COMPACT_ATOMS: atom_id res chain seq x y z
N MET A 1 26.05 -11.93 -2.26
CA MET A 1 24.65 -12.26 -1.90
C MET A 1 23.83 -11.00 -1.57
N VAL A 2 24.26 -10.16 -0.62
CA VAL A 2 23.52 -8.95 -0.18
C VAL A 2 23.15 -7.98 -1.33
N LYS A 3 24.06 -7.74 -2.29
CA LYS A 3 23.77 -6.89 -3.47
C LYS A 3 22.64 -7.43 -4.35
N GLY A 4 22.56 -8.76 -4.53
CA GLY A 4 21.50 -9.39 -5.33
C GLY A 4 20.13 -9.28 -4.69
N LEU A 5 20.05 -9.39 -3.36
CA LEU A 5 18.80 -9.24 -2.63
C LEU A 5 18.29 -7.80 -2.62
N ASN A 6 19.18 -6.82 -2.49
CA ASN A 6 18.81 -5.41 -2.59
C ASN A 6 18.22 -5.08 -3.97
N ILE A 7 18.80 -5.62 -5.04
CA ILE A 7 18.27 -5.47 -6.40
C ILE A 7 16.87 -6.10 -6.51
N ALA A 8 16.66 -7.30 -5.96
CA ALA A 8 15.35 -7.96 -5.97
C ALA A 8 14.28 -7.13 -5.22
N VAL A 9 14.62 -6.54 -4.07
CA VAL A 9 13.74 -5.63 -3.33
C VAL A 9 13.39 -4.38 -4.15
N ILE A 10 14.37 -3.77 -4.83
CA ILE A 10 14.14 -2.60 -5.68
C ILE A 10 13.19 -2.95 -6.83
N VAL A 11 13.46 -4.06 -7.54
CA VAL A 11 12.62 -4.51 -8.66
C VAL A 11 11.20 -4.80 -8.18
N ALA A 12 11.04 -5.45 -7.02
CA ALA A 12 9.74 -5.69 -6.42
C ALA A 12 9.03 -4.38 -6.03
N ALA A 13 9.76 -3.38 -5.51
CA ALA A 13 9.16 -2.10 -5.15
C ALA A 13 8.67 -1.34 -6.40
N VAL A 14 9.43 -1.38 -7.51
CA VAL A 14 9.01 -0.80 -8.79
C VAL A 14 7.80 -1.54 -9.37
N ALA A 15 7.80 -2.86 -9.36
CA ALA A 15 6.64 -3.65 -9.80
C ALA A 15 5.39 -3.40 -8.94
N GLY A 16 5.57 -3.05 -7.67
CA GLY A 16 4.50 -2.64 -6.75
C GLY A 16 3.77 -1.35 -7.13
N ILE A 17 4.30 -0.58 -8.08
CA ILE A 17 3.61 0.58 -8.65
C ILE A 17 2.38 0.13 -9.45
N ALA A 18 2.40 -1.05 -10.06
CA ALA A 18 1.28 -1.54 -10.87
C ALA A 18 -0.03 -1.71 -10.06
N PRO A 19 -0.07 -2.49 -8.94
CA PRO A 19 -1.29 -2.58 -8.13
C PRO A 19 -1.68 -1.23 -7.51
N TRP A 20 -0.68 -0.41 -7.12
CA TRP A 20 -0.94 0.96 -6.63
C TRP A 20 -1.60 1.85 -7.70
N ALA A 21 -1.21 1.75 -8.96
CA ALA A 21 -1.78 2.53 -10.07
C ALA A 21 -3.22 2.13 -10.37
N VAL A 22 -3.58 0.84 -10.23
CA VAL A 22 -4.97 0.37 -10.34
C VAL A 22 -5.83 1.01 -9.25
N TYR A 23 -5.33 1.03 -8.02
CA TYR A 23 -6.00 1.70 -6.91
C TYR A 23 -6.16 3.21 -7.16
N LEU A 24 -5.09 3.90 -7.57
CA LEU A 24 -5.13 5.32 -7.93
C LEU A 24 -6.14 5.60 -9.05
N GLY A 25 -6.20 4.76 -10.08
CA GLY A 25 -7.14 4.92 -11.19
C GLY A 25 -8.60 4.84 -10.75
N GLY A 26 -8.92 3.86 -9.89
CA GLY A 26 -10.25 3.75 -9.28
C GLY A 26 -10.60 4.96 -8.43
N LEU A 27 -9.67 5.41 -7.59
CA LEU A 27 -9.85 6.58 -6.72
C LEU A 27 -9.99 7.89 -7.50
N ALA A 28 -9.20 8.09 -8.55
CA ALA A 28 -9.27 9.28 -9.39
C ALA A 28 -10.62 9.39 -10.08
N LYS A 29 -11.15 8.29 -10.62
CA LYS A 29 -12.49 8.26 -11.21
C LYS A 29 -13.60 8.45 -10.20
N LEU A 30 -13.47 7.88 -9.00
CA LEU A 30 -14.41 8.15 -7.92
C LEU A 30 -14.39 9.64 -7.52
N THR A 31 -13.21 10.24 -7.42
CA THR A 31 -13.05 11.65 -7.06
C THR A 31 -13.68 12.57 -8.09
N ASP A 32 -13.47 12.31 -9.38
CA ASP A 32 -14.02 13.06 -10.53
C ASP A 32 -15.56 13.09 -10.50
N VAL A 33 -16.18 11.91 -10.35
CA VAL A 33 -17.63 11.76 -10.22
C VAL A 33 -18.14 12.54 -9.01
N LEU A 34 -17.44 12.48 -7.87
CA LEU A 34 -17.84 13.17 -6.66
C LEU A 34 -17.66 14.69 -6.75
N THR A 35 -16.69 15.21 -7.52
CA THR A 35 -16.46 16.64 -7.72
C THR A 35 -17.57 17.33 -8.50
N ASP A 36 -18.20 16.64 -9.46
CA ASP A 36 -19.24 17.23 -10.33
C ASP A 36 -20.58 17.51 -9.63
N PHE A 37 -20.86 16.87 -8.49
CA PHE A 37 -22.15 17.07 -7.81
C PHE A 37 -22.19 18.28 -6.87
N ARG A 38 -23.35 18.96 -6.73
CA ARG A 38 -23.55 20.13 -5.84
C ARG A 38 -23.64 19.77 -4.33
N TRP A 39 -22.59 19.19 -3.75
CA TRP A 39 -22.51 18.88 -2.31
C TRP A 39 -21.57 19.82 -1.56
N SER A 40 -21.71 19.88 -0.22
CA SER A 40 -20.77 20.64 0.61
C SER A 40 -19.36 20.07 0.44
N GLN A 41 -18.38 20.96 0.23
CA GLN A 41 -16.98 20.57 0.06
C GLN A 41 -16.48 19.73 1.25
N ALA A 42 -16.94 20.04 2.47
CA ALA A 42 -16.57 19.30 3.68
C ALA A 42 -16.92 17.81 3.61
N MET A 43 -18.09 17.44 3.08
CA MET A 43 -18.50 16.02 2.98
C MET A 43 -17.67 15.28 1.92
N LYS A 44 -17.42 15.90 0.77
CA LYS A 44 -16.55 15.33 -0.27
C LYS A 44 -15.13 15.13 0.25
N GLN A 45 -14.64 16.09 1.01
CA GLN A 45 -13.30 16.05 1.56
C GLN A 45 -13.16 14.92 2.59
N VAL A 46 -14.08 14.81 3.56
CA VAL A 46 -13.99 13.76 4.59
C VAL A 46 -14.10 12.34 3.99
N SER A 47 -14.98 12.12 3.00
CA SER A 47 -15.22 10.78 2.45
C SER A 47 -14.07 10.23 1.60
N ILE A 48 -13.28 11.08 0.93
CA ILE A 48 -12.27 10.64 -0.05
C ILE A 48 -10.84 10.92 0.43
N MET A 49 -10.66 11.82 1.40
CA MET A 49 -9.35 12.23 1.88
C MET A 49 -8.55 11.08 2.49
N LEU A 50 -9.19 10.17 3.24
CA LEU A 50 -8.50 9.01 3.80
C LEU A 50 -7.93 8.10 2.70
N GLU A 51 -8.68 7.89 1.61
CA GLU A 51 -8.22 7.06 0.49
C GLU A 51 -7.02 7.70 -0.21
N TRP A 52 -7.06 9.02 -0.42
CA TRP A 52 -5.92 9.78 -0.97
C TRP A 52 -4.69 9.75 -0.06
N TYR A 53 -4.88 9.77 1.26
CA TYR A 53 -3.78 9.57 2.21
C TYR A 53 -3.18 8.17 2.11
N ILE A 54 -3.99 7.13 1.95
CA ILE A 54 -3.51 5.75 1.80
C ILE A 54 -2.73 5.61 0.48
N VAL A 55 -3.27 6.12 -0.64
CA VAL A 55 -2.57 6.14 -1.94
C VAL A 55 -1.21 6.83 -1.83
N SER A 56 -1.18 8.00 -1.20
CA SER A 56 0.04 8.81 -1.07
C SER A 56 1.07 8.14 -0.16
N SER A 57 0.65 7.63 0.99
CA SER A 57 1.53 6.95 1.94
C SER A 57 2.14 5.68 1.34
N GLN A 58 1.39 4.93 0.53
CA GLN A 58 1.90 3.78 -0.19
C GLN A 58 2.98 4.17 -1.20
N LEU A 59 2.79 5.25 -1.97
CA LEU A 59 3.79 5.73 -2.92
C LEU A 59 5.08 6.13 -2.19
N VAL A 60 4.97 6.86 -1.08
CA VAL A 60 6.11 7.24 -0.25
C VAL A 60 6.85 6.01 0.27
N ASN A 61 6.13 4.98 0.75
CA ASN A 61 6.74 3.73 1.19
C ASN A 61 7.55 3.05 0.07
N LEU A 62 6.98 2.94 -1.14
CA LEU A 62 7.68 2.35 -2.29
C LEU A 62 8.96 3.12 -2.64
N ILE A 63 8.90 4.46 -2.65
CA ILE A 63 10.06 5.32 -2.93
C ILE A 63 11.15 5.13 -1.87
N ILE A 64 10.80 5.14 -0.57
CA ILE A 64 11.77 4.96 0.52
C ILE A 64 12.42 3.59 0.43
N ILE A 65 11.67 2.53 0.10
CA ILE A 65 12.21 1.18 -0.09
C ILE A 65 13.23 1.16 -1.23
N ILE A 66 12.93 1.82 -2.37
CA ILE A 66 13.87 1.93 -3.50
C ILE A 66 15.15 2.65 -3.07
N ILE A 67 15.03 3.81 -2.41
CA ILE A 67 16.18 4.59 -1.93
C ILE A 67 17.02 3.76 -0.95
N ALA A 68 16.38 3.10 0.01
CA ALA A 68 17.05 2.24 0.98
C ALA A 68 17.74 1.05 0.32
N GLY A 69 17.16 0.49 -0.74
CA GLY A 69 17.76 -0.57 -1.55
C GLY A 69 19.03 -0.10 -2.26
N VAL A 70 18.96 1.04 -2.97
CA VAL A 70 20.09 1.61 -3.73
C VAL A 70 21.24 2.01 -2.79
N ALA A 71 20.92 2.62 -1.66
CA ALA A 71 21.88 3.02 -0.64
C ALA A 71 22.45 1.83 0.18
N ASN A 72 22.00 0.60 -0.06
CA ASN A 72 22.29 -0.59 0.77
C ASN A 72 21.91 -0.40 2.25
N GLY A 73 20.95 0.47 2.54
CA GLY A 73 20.45 0.80 3.87
C GLY A 73 19.41 -0.18 4.43
N LEU A 74 18.94 -1.15 3.62
CA LEU A 74 17.91 -2.12 4.02
C LEU A 74 18.26 -2.87 5.31
N ARG A 75 19.55 -3.16 5.55
CA ARG A 75 19.99 -3.78 6.82
C ARG A 75 19.59 -2.99 8.06
N ARG A 76 19.65 -1.66 8.02
CA ARG A 76 19.29 -0.80 9.15
C ARG A 76 17.81 -0.46 9.17
N ALA A 77 17.20 -0.34 7.99
CA ALA A 77 15.84 0.14 7.83
C ALA A 77 14.77 -0.97 7.80
N HIS A 78 15.12 -2.24 7.64
CA HIS A 78 14.14 -3.32 7.38
C HIS A 78 12.99 -3.38 8.39
N SER A 79 13.28 -3.29 9.69
CA SER A 79 12.24 -3.33 10.74
C SER A 79 11.27 -2.15 10.61
N LEU A 80 11.80 -0.93 10.44
CA LEU A 80 11.00 0.27 10.26
C LEU A 80 10.14 0.19 8.98
N LEU A 81 10.72 -0.23 7.87
CA LEU A 81 10.01 -0.38 6.58
C LEU A 81 8.90 -1.43 6.69
N ASN A 82 9.15 -2.54 7.38
CA ASN A 82 8.13 -3.56 7.64
C ASN A 82 6.99 -3.03 8.51
N MET A 83 7.26 -2.19 9.51
CA MET A 83 6.19 -1.54 10.30
C MET A 83 5.34 -0.62 9.43
N PHE A 84 5.96 0.20 8.57
CA PHE A 84 5.21 1.06 7.64
C PHE A 84 4.36 0.25 6.65
N LEU A 85 4.91 -0.83 6.08
CA LEU A 85 4.16 -1.73 5.21
C LEU A 85 3.01 -2.41 5.95
N ALA A 86 3.21 -2.82 7.21
CA ALA A 86 2.16 -3.44 8.01
C ALA A 86 0.99 -2.46 8.27
N VAL A 87 1.28 -1.23 8.67
CA VAL A 87 0.24 -0.20 8.90
C VAL A 87 -0.49 0.14 7.59
N ALA A 88 0.24 0.34 6.50
CA ALA A 88 -0.35 0.60 5.20
C ALA A 88 -1.25 -0.56 4.74
N SER A 89 -0.81 -1.81 4.97
CA SER A 89 -1.58 -3.01 4.63
C SER A 89 -2.85 -3.13 5.46
N ALA A 90 -2.80 -2.86 6.77
CA ALA A 90 -3.98 -2.87 7.63
C ALA A 90 -5.04 -1.86 7.15
N LEU A 91 -4.62 -0.65 6.79
CA LEU A 91 -5.52 0.37 6.24
C LEU A 91 -6.09 -0.03 4.88
N LEU A 92 -5.27 -0.57 3.98
CA LEU A 92 -5.73 -1.07 2.68
C LEU A 92 -6.74 -2.21 2.82
N ILE A 93 -6.52 -3.15 3.74
CA ILE A 93 -7.45 -4.27 3.99
C ILE A 93 -8.76 -3.77 4.58
N LEU A 94 -8.71 -2.83 5.53
CA LEU A 94 -9.91 -2.24 6.11
C LEU A 94 -10.75 -1.55 5.03
N GLN A 95 -10.13 -0.70 4.21
CA GLN A 95 -10.84 -0.01 3.13
C GLN A 95 -11.34 -0.96 2.06
N ALA A 96 -10.54 -1.95 1.65
CA ALA A 96 -10.99 -2.98 0.71
C ALA A 96 -12.22 -3.72 1.21
N THR A 97 -12.27 -4.03 2.52
CA THR A 97 -13.42 -4.70 3.14
C THR A 97 -14.67 -3.82 3.05
N ILE A 98 -14.54 -2.52 3.34
CA ILE A 98 -15.64 -1.55 3.18
C ILE A 98 -16.09 -1.54 1.71
N ARG A 99 -15.17 -1.40 0.75
CA ARG A 99 -15.51 -1.40 -0.69
C ARG A 99 -16.20 -2.68 -1.15
N VAL A 100 -15.81 -3.85 -0.63
CA VAL A 100 -16.49 -5.11 -0.93
C VAL A 100 -17.91 -5.14 -0.36
N GLN A 101 -18.11 -4.64 0.87
CA GLN A 101 -19.45 -4.52 1.46
C GLN A 101 -20.33 -3.58 0.63
N GLU A 102 -19.78 -2.46 0.17
CA GLU A 102 -20.46 -1.52 -0.71
C GLU A 102 -20.85 -2.17 -2.06
N ILE A 103 -19.94 -2.93 -2.67
CA ILE A 103 -20.21 -3.67 -3.91
C ILE A 103 -21.36 -4.66 -3.71
N ASN A 104 -21.29 -5.49 -2.67
CA ASN A 104 -22.30 -6.50 -2.38
C ASN A 104 -23.67 -5.87 -2.14
N ALA A 105 -23.70 -4.77 -1.40
CA ALA A 105 -24.96 -4.11 -1.09
C ALA A 105 -25.58 -3.41 -2.33
N VAL A 106 -24.76 -2.93 -3.28
CA VAL A 106 -25.25 -2.48 -4.59
C VAL A 106 -25.80 -3.66 -5.41
N ASP A 107 -25.09 -4.79 -5.45
CA ASP A 107 -25.53 -5.99 -6.19
C ASP A 107 -26.82 -6.61 -5.58
N GLU A 108 -27.00 -6.51 -4.25
CA GLU A 108 -28.16 -7.04 -3.51
C GLU A 108 -29.32 -6.04 -3.35
N ASN A 109 -29.22 -4.82 -3.89
CA ASN A 109 -30.20 -3.72 -3.72
C ASN A 109 -30.54 -3.41 -2.24
N VAL A 110 -29.59 -3.57 -1.33
CA VAL A 110 -29.77 -3.24 0.08
C VAL A 110 -29.64 -1.73 0.24
N PRO A 111 -30.53 -1.05 1.01
CA PRO A 111 -30.37 0.36 1.29
C PRO A 111 -29.10 0.59 2.10
N ILE A 112 -28.15 1.30 1.51
CA ILE A 112 -26.85 1.60 2.12
C ILE A 112 -26.87 3.03 2.63
N ASP A 113 -26.48 3.22 3.89
CA ASP A 113 -26.32 4.56 4.47
C ASP A 113 -25.02 5.26 4.07
N ASP A 114 -24.13 4.56 3.37
CA ASP A 114 -22.86 5.10 2.91
C ASP A 114 -23.04 6.24 1.91
N VAL A 115 -22.38 7.33 2.24
CA VAL A 115 -22.36 8.58 1.49
C VAL A 115 -21.83 8.32 0.08
N ILE A 116 -20.84 7.47 -0.11
CA ILE A 116 -20.21 7.24 -1.43
C ILE A 116 -21.20 6.58 -2.41
N ILE A 117 -21.95 5.58 -1.96
CA ILE A 117 -22.91 4.88 -2.84
C ILE A 117 -24.12 5.76 -3.15
N LYS A 118 -24.65 6.48 -2.15
CA LYS A 118 -25.73 7.45 -2.36
C LYS A 118 -25.33 8.54 -3.36
N LEU A 119 -24.06 8.92 -3.36
CA LEU A 119 -23.51 9.92 -4.28
C LEU A 119 -23.39 9.39 -5.71
N ILE A 120 -22.95 8.16 -5.90
CA ILE A 120 -22.76 7.60 -7.25
C ILE A 120 -24.09 7.14 -7.88
N GLN A 121 -25.01 6.57 -7.09
CA GLN A 121 -26.34 6.13 -7.56
C GLN A 121 -27.18 7.28 -8.15
N ARG A 122 -26.87 8.54 -7.81
CA ARG A 122 -27.55 9.73 -8.37
C ARG A 122 -27.05 10.15 -9.76
N GLY A 123 -26.02 9.51 -10.33
CA GLY A 123 -25.51 9.90 -11.65
C GLY A 123 -24.69 8.87 -12.43
N GLY A 124 -24.64 7.60 -12.03
CA GLY A 124 -24.00 6.55 -12.82
C GLY A 124 -24.01 5.16 -12.19
N ASN A 125 -23.33 4.22 -12.83
CA ASN A 125 -23.11 2.88 -12.27
C ASN A 125 -21.80 2.86 -11.43
N PRO A 126 -21.87 2.72 -10.08
CA PRO A 126 -20.69 2.75 -9.21
C PRO A 126 -19.79 1.52 -9.31
N LEU A 127 -20.34 0.39 -9.75
CA LEU A 127 -19.72 -0.92 -9.62
C LEU A 127 -18.31 -1.02 -10.23
N PRO A 128 -18.04 -0.49 -11.44
CA PRO A 128 -16.71 -0.60 -12.03
C PRO A 128 -15.62 0.10 -11.20
N TYR A 129 -15.93 1.26 -10.61
CA TYR A 129 -14.96 2.04 -9.85
C TYR A 129 -14.71 1.45 -8.47
N LEU A 130 -15.78 1.01 -7.79
CA LEU A 130 -15.67 0.34 -6.49
C LEU A 130 -14.89 -0.98 -6.63
N ARG A 131 -15.16 -1.75 -7.69
CA ARG A 131 -14.41 -3.00 -7.98
C ARG A 131 -12.95 -2.72 -8.30
N ALA A 132 -12.65 -1.67 -9.06
CA ALA A 132 -11.27 -1.27 -9.34
C ALA A 132 -10.53 -0.83 -8.06
N MET A 133 -11.19 -0.07 -7.17
CA MET A 133 -10.62 0.31 -5.88
C MET A 133 -10.37 -0.89 -4.98
N ALA A 134 -11.37 -1.76 -4.80
CA ALA A 134 -11.23 -2.97 -3.99
C ALA A 134 -10.11 -3.88 -4.52
N ALA A 135 -10.09 -4.15 -5.83
CA ALA A 135 -9.06 -4.96 -6.45
C ALA A 135 -7.66 -4.34 -6.29
N GLY A 136 -7.54 -3.02 -6.51
CA GLY A 136 -6.30 -2.28 -6.31
C GLY A 136 -5.82 -2.35 -4.86
N GLN A 137 -6.70 -2.08 -3.89
CA GLN A 137 -6.38 -2.10 -2.46
C GLN A 137 -5.93 -3.50 -2.01
N ILE A 138 -6.65 -4.55 -2.40
CA ILE A 138 -6.29 -5.95 -2.11
C ILE A 138 -4.93 -6.28 -2.72
N ALA A 139 -4.75 -6.00 -4.02
CA ALA A 139 -3.51 -6.30 -4.72
C ALA A 139 -2.32 -5.54 -4.12
N THR A 140 -2.49 -4.27 -3.74
CA THR A 140 -1.46 -3.49 -3.05
C THR A 140 -1.14 -4.06 -1.67
N ALA A 141 -2.15 -4.47 -0.88
CA ALA A 141 -1.92 -5.10 0.42
C ALA A 141 -1.18 -6.44 0.30
N THR A 142 -1.56 -7.27 -0.67
CA THR A 142 -0.85 -8.51 -0.99
C THR A 142 0.59 -8.23 -1.42
N TRP A 143 0.80 -7.19 -2.24
CA TRP A 143 2.14 -6.81 -2.66
C TRP A 143 3.00 -6.32 -1.50
N ASN A 144 2.43 -5.58 -0.55
CA ASN A 144 3.12 -5.15 0.67
C ASN A 144 3.59 -6.34 1.51
N PHE A 145 2.79 -7.42 1.57
CA PHE A 145 3.21 -8.65 2.24
C PHE A 145 4.44 -9.28 1.56
N PHE A 146 4.45 -9.38 0.22
CA PHE A 146 5.61 -9.86 -0.52
C PHE A 146 6.84 -8.97 -0.32
N LEU A 147 6.68 -7.65 -0.36
CA LEU A 147 7.76 -6.69 -0.09
C LEU A 147 8.32 -6.86 1.32
N ALA A 148 7.45 -7.03 2.33
CA ALA A 148 7.88 -7.22 3.71
C ALA A 148 8.74 -8.48 3.87
N ILE A 149 8.40 -9.57 3.17
CA ILE A 149 9.22 -10.79 3.15
C ILE A 149 10.60 -10.52 2.54
N LEU A 150 10.64 -9.89 1.36
CA LEU A 150 11.90 -9.59 0.66
C LEU A 150 12.80 -8.65 1.45
N ILE A 151 12.22 -7.61 2.05
CA ILE A 151 12.92 -6.65 2.92
C ILE A 151 13.46 -7.35 4.17
N SER A 152 12.67 -8.26 4.76
CA SER A 152 13.11 -9.04 5.92
C SER A 152 14.33 -9.90 5.60
N PHE A 153 14.34 -10.60 4.46
CA PHE A 153 15.52 -11.34 4.02
C PHE A 153 16.70 -10.40 3.72
N ALA A 154 16.46 -9.26 3.06
CA ALA A 154 17.53 -8.32 2.72
C ALA A 154 18.15 -7.69 3.97
N GLY A 155 17.34 -7.52 5.01
CA GLY A 155 17.76 -6.96 6.29
C GLY A 155 18.52 -7.92 7.20
N THR A 156 18.25 -9.22 7.09
CA THR A 156 18.70 -10.25 8.06
C THR A 156 19.84 -11.14 7.56
N VAL A 157 20.08 -11.22 6.26
CA VAL A 157 21.20 -12.01 5.70
C VAL A 157 22.53 -11.37 6.12
N GLN A 158 23.16 -11.93 7.16
CA GLN A 158 24.52 -11.56 7.58
C GLN A 158 25.53 -12.07 6.53
N PRO A 159 26.50 -11.25 6.09
CA PRO A 159 27.71 -11.83 5.52
C PRO A 159 28.37 -12.66 6.63
N LYS A 160 28.54 -13.98 6.40
CA LYS A 160 29.41 -14.81 7.24
C LYS A 160 30.72 -14.05 7.40
N ARG A 161 31.04 -13.66 8.64
CA ARG A 161 32.33 -13.07 8.98
C ARG A 161 33.37 -14.16 8.71
N ALA A 162 34.04 -14.08 7.57
CA ALA A 162 35.18 -14.92 7.27
C ALA A 162 36.39 -14.35 7.99
N ASP A 163 36.45 -14.43 9.32
CA ASP A 163 37.65 -14.07 10.08
C ASP A 163 37.72 -14.91 11.35
N GLY A 164 38.49 -15.99 11.27
CA GLY A 164 39.11 -16.63 12.44
C GLY A 164 40.22 -15.75 13.01
N GLN A 165 39.90 -14.53 13.41
CA GLN A 165 40.80 -13.72 14.22
C GLN A 165 40.38 -13.82 15.68
N ALA A 166 41.13 -14.65 16.39
CA ALA A 166 41.13 -14.75 17.83
C ALA A 166 41.12 -13.35 18.45
N GLN A 167 40.13 -13.11 19.32
CA GLN A 167 40.23 -12.10 20.36
C GLN A 167 41.58 -12.27 21.07
N PRO A 168 42.49 -11.27 21.10
CA PRO A 168 43.53 -11.32 22.09
C PRO A 168 42.84 -11.20 23.44
N ALA A 169 42.94 -12.25 24.25
CA ALA A 169 42.52 -12.23 25.63
C ALA A 169 43.18 -11.02 26.30
N ILE A 170 42.35 -10.07 26.73
CA ILE A 170 42.79 -9.00 27.61
C ILE A 170 43.06 -9.69 28.96
N MET A 171 44.32 -10.04 29.22
CA MET A 171 44.79 -10.31 30.57
C MET A 171 45.17 -8.95 31.17
N ALA A 172 44.37 -8.52 32.15
CA ALA A 172 44.72 -7.51 33.14
C ALA A 172 44.45 -8.12 34.52
#